data_AF-A0A089IQV6-F1
#
_entry.id   AF-A0A089IQV6-F1
#
_cell.length_a   1.000
_cell.length_b   1.000
_cell.length_c   1.000
_cell.angle_alpha   90.00
_cell.angle_beta   90.00
_cell.angle_gamma   90.00
#
_symmetry.space_group_name_H-M   'P 1'
#
loop_
_entity.id
_entity.type
_entity.pdbx_description
1 polymer ?
#
loop_
_entity_poly.entity_id
_entity_poly.type
_entity_poly.pdbx_seq_one_letter_code
_entity_poly.pdbx_strand_id
1 'polypeptide(L)'
;MRGKADDSNPVMIGQNDWYAQAGKKPFIEDGFTPELMIQIEQAATLKNKNHRRYRINKSLLLISVAMILLIGALNLPIGAWKSQGPVQSSSVQSQAAAILPSSTPVTNDKASEPPTSPAEFEISGKKYYMPLPMSRDKSKAYAVETTAGILWSPPPPMVDYKKPKYTHPTEPFTLYLSSKDQTELSASSATRIYTFPLYAGGASTYQYLSGVFGAGDYVLLTSYKKTLGVGMYEDGEFSMLNVKKAAAGETVAPITLKSFDDTLLDYKSIIAVDKEHEQLVLSYLEYAGDKKYKEKTVLYDMETMSIPTSAIAIGFKEIKGETLIMDYKVGGEQRKADILMKAGLGWLDENWAFLSEEQQNKLYMDFMNNTP
;
A
#
# COMPACT_ATOMS: atom_id res chain seq x y z
N MET A 1 61.90 -35.77 -19.55
CA MET A 1 60.71 -35.65 -20.42
C MET A 1 59.47 -35.53 -19.54
N ARG A 2 58.66 -34.48 -19.76
CA ARG A 2 57.21 -34.25 -19.51
C ARG A 2 56.54 -35.02 -18.35
N GLY A 3 55.81 -34.46 -17.38
CA GLY A 3 55.06 -33.20 -17.31
C GLY A 3 53.56 -33.49 -17.08
N LYS A 4 53.00 -33.03 -15.95
CA LYS A 4 51.60 -32.58 -15.65
C LYS A 4 51.50 -32.41 -14.12
N ALA A 5 51.58 -31.20 -13.56
CA ALA A 5 50.56 -30.13 -13.49
C ALA A 5 49.34 -30.57 -12.66
N ASP A 6 49.42 -30.25 -11.36
CA ASP A 6 48.29 -30.22 -10.42
C ASP A 6 48.09 -28.73 -10.07
N ASP A 7 46.94 -28.19 -10.46
CA ASP A 7 46.65 -26.76 -10.49
C ASP A 7 46.01 -26.30 -9.17
N SER A 8 46.70 -25.36 -8.50
CA SER A 8 46.19 -24.17 -7.78
C SER A 8 45.09 -24.35 -6.70
N ASN A 9 45.22 -23.91 -5.44
CA ASN A 9 45.97 -22.78 -4.89
C ASN A 9 46.28 -23.02 -3.39
N PRO A 10 47.53 -22.81 -2.94
CA PRO A 10 47.88 -22.82 -1.53
C PRO A 10 47.57 -21.48 -0.86
N VAL A 11 47.04 -21.55 0.36
CA VAL A 11 46.94 -20.42 1.29
C VAL A 11 48.35 -19.94 1.62
N MET A 12 48.75 -18.78 1.08
CA MET A 12 49.99 -18.11 1.48
C MET A 12 49.72 -17.26 2.73
N ILE A 13 50.10 -17.81 3.87
CA ILE A 13 50.32 -17.09 5.12
C ILE A 13 51.63 -16.31 4.97
N GLY A 14 51.55 -14.98 4.97
CA GLY A 14 52.71 -14.10 5.14
C GLY A 14 52.76 -12.90 4.22
N GLN A 15 52.05 -11.81 4.56
CA GLN A 15 52.50 -10.43 4.34
C GLN A 15 51.56 -9.46 5.08
N ASN A 16 51.88 -9.22 6.37
CA ASN A 16 51.38 -8.07 7.11
C ASN A 16 52.06 -6.82 6.56
N ASP A 17 51.42 -6.11 5.63
CA ASP A 17 51.83 -4.72 5.33
C ASP A 17 50.70 -3.84 4.76
N TRP A 18 49.47 -4.04 5.25
CA TRP A 18 48.32 -3.24 4.84
C TRP A 18 48.46 -1.75 5.23
N TYR A 19 49.22 -1.45 6.29
CA TYR A 19 49.49 -0.07 6.72
C TYR A 19 50.38 0.71 5.74
N ALA A 20 51.30 0.06 5.02
CA ALA A 20 52.16 0.72 4.02
C ALA A 20 51.39 1.10 2.75
N GLN A 21 50.26 0.44 2.47
CA GLN A 21 49.41 0.72 1.30
C GLN A 21 48.32 1.78 1.57
N ALA A 22 47.98 2.03 2.84
CA ALA A 22 46.96 3.03 3.22
C ALA A 22 47.38 4.49 2.93
N GLY A 23 48.68 4.76 2.73
CA GLY A 23 49.20 6.08 2.36
C GLY A 23 49.09 6.41 0.86
N LYS A 24 48.67 5.45 0.02
CA LYS A 24 48.47 5.67 -1.42
C LYS A 24 46.99 5.55 -1.74
N LYS A 25 46.27 6.68 -1.60
CA LYS A 25 44.88 6.91 -2.04
C LYS A 25 44.11 5.64 -2.45
N PRO A 26 43.46 4.93 -1.51
CA PRO A 26 42.73 3.70 -1.83
C PRO A 26 41.39 3.95 -2.57
N PHE A 27 41.04 5.22 -2.80
CA PHE A 27 39.81 5.63 -3.47
C PHE A 27 40.15 6.46 -4.71
N ILE A 28 39.50 6.13 -5.83
CA ILE A 28 39.58 6.86 -7.10
C ILE A 28 38.85 8.21 -7.01
N GLU A 29 38.00 8.36 -6.00
CA GLU A 29 37.22 9.57 -5.72
C GLU A 29 37.82 10.35 -4.53
N ASP A 30 37.68 11.68 -4.57
CA ASP A 30 38.27 12.60 -3.60
C ASP A 30 37.65 12.44 -2.20
N GLY A 31 38.25 11.55 -1.41
CA GLY A 31 38.05 11.49 0.05
C GLY A 31 36.66 11.05 0.51
N PHE A 32 36.40 11.25 1.80
CA PHE A 32 35.12 10.94 2.44
C PHE A 32 34.05 11.91 1.92
N THR A 33 33.33 11.51 0.88
CA THR A 33 32.17 12.26 0.40
C THR A 33 31.04 12.20 1.44
N PRO A 34 30.15 13.22 1.48
CA PRO A 34 28.98 13.19 2.35
C PRO A 34 28.11 11.94 2.15
N GLU A 35 27.99 11.45 0.92
CA GLU A 35 27.26 10.20 0.64
C GLU A 35 27.92 8.99 1.30
N LEU A 36 29.25 8.90 1.29
CA LEU A 36 29.99 7.82 1.93
C LEU A 36 29.87 7.90 3.46
N MET A 37 29.90 9.11 4.03
CA MET A 37 29.66 9.34 5.47
C MET A 37 28.26 8.88 5.88
N ILE A 38 27.24 9.21 5.08
CA ILE A 38 25.85 8.77 5.32
C ILE A 38 25.76 7.24 5.25
N GLN A 39 26.43 6.60 4.29
CA GLN A 39 26.47 5.13 4.20
C GLN A 39 27.18 4.48 5.40
N ILE A 40 28.26 5.08 5.90
CA ILE A 40 28.99 4.59 7.08
C ILE A 40 28.14 4.75 8.35
N GLU A 41 27.45 5.88 8.52
CA GLU A 41 26.53 6.10 9.64
C GLU A 41 25.33 5.14 9.59
N GLN A 42 24.78 4.87 8.41
CA GLN A 42 23.72 3.88 8.21
C GLN A 42 24.21 2.45 8.53
N ALA A 43 25.41 2.08 8.08
CA ALA A 43 25.99 0.78 8.38
C ALA A 43 26.32 0.60 9.89
N ALA A 44 26.77 1.65 10.56
CA ALA A 44 27.06 1.64 12.00
C ALA A 44 25.78 1.57 12.85
N THR A 45 24.69 2.22 12.44
CA THR A 45 23.39 2.18 13.13
C THR A 45 22.65 0.86 12.92
N LEU A 46 22.80 0.21 11.76
CA LEU A 46 22.21 -1.11 11.48
C LEU A 46 22.88 -2.24 12.29
N LYS A 47 24.20 -2.17 12.50
CA LYS A 47 24.94 -3.22 13.23
C LYS A 47 24.54 -3.32 14.71
N ASN A 48 23.96 -2.26 15.28
CA ASN A 48 23.59 -2.19 16.69
C ASN A 48 22.09 -2.45 16.97
N LYS A 49 21.26 -2.72 15.94
CA LYS A 49 19.83 -3.05 16.11
C LYS A 49 19.48 -4.53 15.91
N ASN A 50 20.42 -5.37 15.49
CA ASN A 50 20.17 -6.79 15.20
C ASN A 50 20.18 -7.75 16.41
N HIS A 51 20.09 -7.22 17.64
CA HIS A 51 19.83 -8.01 18.84
C HIS A 51 18.66 -7.46 19.66
N ARG A 52 17.51 -7.21 19.03
CA ARG A 52 16.25 -7.11 19.78
C ARG A 52 15.56 -8.46 19.77
N ARG A 53 15.94 -9.27 20.77
CA ARG A 53 15.24 -10.48 21.19
C ARG A 53 13.73 -10.22 21.23
N TYR A 54 12.96 -11.09 20.60
CA TYR A 54 11.57 -11.33 20.96
C TYR A 54 11.53 -11.69 22.45
N ARG A 55 11.22 -10.69 23.27
CA ARG A 55 10.66 -10.89 24.61
C ARG A 55 9.30 -10.25 24.59
N ILE A 56 8.28 -11.09 24.37
CA ILE A 56 6.93 -10.75 24.78
C ILE A 56 7.00 -10.58 26.30
N ASN A 57 6.99 -9.31 26.73
CA ASN A 57 6.79 -8.96 28.12
C ASN A 57 5.37 -9.42 28.48
N LYS A 58 5.27 -10.51 29.26
CA LYS A 58 4.12 -10.75 30.11
C LYS A 58 4.10 -9.64 31.14
N SER A 59 3.38 -8.55 30.89
CA SER A 59 3.17 -7.52 31.89
C SER A 59 1.80 -7.67 32.56
N LEU A 60 1.87 -7.93 33.86
CA LEU A 60 1.04 -7.27 34.87
C LEU A 60 -0.44 -7.68 34.94
N LEU A 61 -0.66 -8.88 35.46
CA LEU A 61 -1.69 -9.08 36.48
C LEU A 61 -1.15 -8.47 37.80
N LEU A 62 -2.00 -7.69 38.48
CA LEU A 62 -1.89 -7.10 39.84
C LEU A 62 -1.41 -5.65 39.96
N ILE A 63 -2.33 -4.68 39.77
CA ILE A 63 -2.60 -3.52 40.65
C ILE A 63 -4.10 -3.18 40.43
N SER A 64 -5.07 -3.74 41.16
CA SER A 64 -5.55 -3.33 42.49
C SER A 64 -5.83 -1.83 42.66
N VAL A 65 -7.11 -1.46 42.53
CA VAL A 65 -7.85 -0.53 43.43
C VAL A 65 -7.06 0.66 44.00
N ALA A 66 -7.16 1.84 43.38
CA ALA A 66 -7.23 3.15 44.05
C ALA A 66 -7.21 4.29 43.01
N MET A 67 -8.36 4.94 42.78
CA MET A 67 -8.55 6.39 42.59
C MET A 67 -9.87 6.65 41.87
N ILE A 68 -10.96 6.42 42.63
CA ILE A 68 -12.08 7.35 42.60
C ILE A 68 -11.62 8.53 43.47
N LEU A 69 -11.55 9.73 42.89
CA LEU A 69 -11.63 11.07 43.50
C LEU A 69 -10.72 12.07 42.76
N LEU A 70 -11.24 12.70 41.70
CA LEU A 70 -11.06 14.15 41.51
C LEU A 70 -12.11 14.68 40.53
N ILE A 71 -13.25 15.02 41.13
CA ILE A 71 -14.25 15.93 40.58
C ILE A 71 -13.67 17.34 40.65
N GLY A 72 -13.93 18.16 39.63
CA GLY A 72 -14.41 19.53 39.88
C GLY A 72 -13.56 20.69 39.38
N ALA A 73 -14.08 21.30 38.31
CA ALA A 73 -14.19 22.74 38.06
C ALA A 73 -12.93 23.57 37.71
N LEU A 74 -12.99 24.18 36.52
CA LEU A 74 -12.62 25.58 36.17
C LEU A 74 -12.99 25.76 34.68
N ASN A 75 -14.18 26.24 34.31
CA ASN A 75 -14.64 27.64 34.19
C ASN A 75 -13.71 28.62 33.44
N LEU A 76 -14.06 28.83 32.15
CA LEU A 76 -14.17 30.11 31.40
C LEU A 76 -12.85 30.89 31.04
N PRO A 77 -12.89 31.99 30.23
CA PRO A 77 -13.20 32.03 28.79
C PRO A 77 -12.33 33.09 27.99
N ILE A 78 -12.61 33.28 26.68
CA ILE A 78 -12.38 34.50 25.85
C ILE A 78 -10.93 34.93 25.49
N GLY A 79 -10.73 35.23 24.20
CA GLY A 79 -9.71 36.16 23.68
C GLY A 79 -9.36 35.88 22.22
N ALA A 80 -10.22 36.18 21.24
CA ALA A 80 -10.23 37.45 20.50
C ALA A 80 -8.83 37.98 20.13
N TRP A 81 -8.36 37.70 18.91
CA TRP A 81 -7.36 38.54 18.25
C TRP A 81 -7.81 38.88 16.81
N LYS A 82 -8.28 40.12 16.66
CA LYS A 82 -8.27 40.88 15.41
C LYS A 82 -6.99 41.72 15.38
N SER A 83 -6.28 41.69 14.27
CA SER A 83 -5.56 42.84 13.67
C SER A 83 -5.18 42.40 12.26
N GLN A 84 -5.89 42.87 11.22
CA GLN A 84 -5.48 44.03 10.41
C GLN A 84 -4.07 43.87 9.83
N GLY A 85 -4.01 43.80 8.50
CA GLY A 85 -2.78 43.71 7.69
C GLY A 85 -1.89 44.95 7.78
N PRO A 86 -0.90 45.03 6.88
CA PRO A 86 -1.24 45.60 5.59
C PRO A 86 -0.66 44.88 4.37
N VAL A 87 -1.42 45.03 3.29
CA VAL A 87 -1.05 45.14 1.89
C VAL A 87 0.43 45.43 1.64
N GLN A 88 1.08 44.55 0.86
CA GLN A 88 2.05 45.00 -0.14
C GLN A 88 2.06 44.05 -1.33
N SER A 89 1.48 44.56 -2.42
CA SER A 89 1.56 44.01 -3.76
C SER A 89 3.01 44.04 -4.25
N SER A 90 3.48 42.93 -4.79
CA SER A 90 4.64 42.90 -5.68
C SER A 90 4.23 42.16 -6.94
N SER A 91 3.81 42.96 -7.92
CA SER A 91 3.60 42.56 -9.30
C SER A 91 4.95 42.16 -9.91
N VAL A 92 5.15 40.88 -10.20
CA VAL A 92 6.17 40.44 -11.15
C VAL A 92 5.50 40.27 -12.50
N GLN A 93 5.63 41.33 -13.29
CA GLN A 93 5.41 41.38 -14.72
C GLN A 93 6.49 40.53 -15.39
N SER A 94 6.11 39.36 -15.92
CA SER A 94 6.96 38.63 -16.87
C SER A 94 6.26 38.58 -18.21
N GLN A 95 7.03 38.95 -19.24
CA GLN A 95 6.60 39.36 -20.55
C GLN A 95 5.84 38.27 -21.31
N ALA A 96 4.72 38.69 -21.91
CA ALA A 96 4.17 38.05 -23.08
C ALA A 96 5.18 38.12 -24.23
N ALA A 97 5.59 36.96 -24.74
CA ALA A 97 6.09 36.82 -26.10
C ALA A 97 5.12 35.91 -26.84
N ALA A 98 4.21 36.53 -27.59
CA ALA A 98 3.43 35.88 -28.61
C ALA A 98 4.36 35.54 -29.79
N ILE A 99 4.41 34.27 -30.20
CA ILE A 99 4.88 33.88 -31.52
C ILE A 99 3.81 32.97 -32.12
N LEU A 100 3.25 33.43 -33.24
CA LEU A 100 2.28 32.71 -34.07
C LEU A 100 2.85 31.38 -34.60
N PRO A 101 1.97 30.44 -35.00
CA PRO A 101 2.38 29.10 -35.45
C PRO A 101 2.99 29.18 -36.85
N SER A 102 4.12 28.49 -37.06
CA SER A 102 4.66 28.22 -38.38
C SER A 102 4.71 26.71 -38.61
N SER A 103 4.25 26.37 -39.81
CA SER A 103 4.00 25.06 -40.42
C SER A 103 5.12 24.03 -40.27
N THR A 104 4.67 22.78 -40.22
CA THR A 104 5.35 21.50 -40.42
C THR A 104 6.51 21.49 -41.43
N PRO A 105 7.50 20.62 -41.20
CA PRO A 105 7.58 19.46 -42.07
C PRO A 105 7.35 18.16 -41.30
N VAL A 106 6.64 17.27 -41.99
CA VAL A 106 6.34 15.89 -41.62
C VAL A 106 7.65 15.10 -41.63
N THR A 107 8.19 14.80 -40.45
CA THR A 107 9.05 13.63 -40.27
C THR A 107 8.20 12.60 -39.55
N ASN A 108 7.72 11.64 -40.34
CA ASN A 108 6.93 10.50 -39.92
C ASN A 108 7.86 9.48 -39.25
N ASP A 109 8.56 9.89 -38.19
CA ASP A 109 9.14 8.94 -37.26
C ASP A 109 8.00 8.52 -36.33
N LYS A 110 7.29 7.47 -36.74
CA LYS A 110 6.72 6.55 -35.76
C LYS A 110 7.90 6.06 -34.92
N ALA A 111 8.26 6.83 -33.89
CA ALA A 111 8.91 6.29 -32.72
C ALA A 111 8.06 5.08 -32.36
N SER A 112 8.62 3.88 -32.58
CA SER A 112 7.94 2.61 -32.37
C SER A 112 7.23 2.68 -31.03
N GLU A 113 5.91 2.83 -31.06
CA GLU A 113 5.11 2.65 -29.86
C GLU A 113 5.52 1.27 -29.32
N PRO A 114 5.97 1.19 -28.06
CA PRO A 114 6.43 -0.07 -27.52
C PRO A 114 5.31 -1.08 -27.72
N PRO A 115 5.61 -2.29 -28.21
CA PRO A 115 4.58 -3.28 -28.48
C PRO A 115 3.72 -3.43 -27.22
N THR A 116 2.43 -3.15 -27.37
CA THR A 116 1.49 -3.13 -26.25
C THR A 116 0.99 -4.54 -25.99
N SER A 117 1.02 -4.95 -24.74
CA SER A 117 0.39 -6.18 -24.28
C SER A 117 -0.72 -5.77 -23.31
N PRO A 118 -2.00 -5.79 -23.72
CA PRO A 118 -3.07 -5.23 -22.90
C PRO A 118 -3.33 -6.07 -21.65
N ALA A 119 -3.72 -5.43 -20.54
CA ALA A 119 -4.41 -6.09 -19.44
C ALA A 119 -5.91 -6.11 -19.76
N GLU A 120 -6.57 -7.25 -19.58
CA GLU A 120 -7.97 -7.45 -19.91
C GLU A 120 -8.79 -7.63 -18.63
N PHE A 121 -9.98 -7.05 -18.61
CA PHE A 121 -10.89 -7.10 -17.46
C PHE A 121 -12.30 -7.45 -17.95
N GLU A 122 -13.00 -8.29 -17.21
CA GLU A 122 -14.44 -8.51 -17.40
C GLU A 122 -15.17 -7.90 -16.20
N ILE A 123 -15.92 -6.83 -16.47
CA ILE A 123 -16.59 -6.03 -15.44
C ILE A 123 -18.06 -5.93 -15.83
N SER A 124 -18.94 -6.49 -14.99
CA SER A 124 -20.38 -6.58 -15.24
C SER A 124 -20.72 -7.15 -16.63
N GLY A 125 -20.03 -8.23 -17.01
CA GLY A 125 -20.20 -8.93 -18.30
C GLY A 125 -19.68 -8.17 -19.52
N LYS A 126 -19.07 -6.99 -19.33
CA LYS A 126 -18.45 -6.20 -20.39
C LYS A 126 -16.93 -6.31 -20.31
N LYS A 127 -16.29 -6.48 -21.48
CA LYS A 127 -14.84 -6.56 -21.60
C LYS A 127 -14.23 -5.16 -21.72
N TYR A 128 -13.25 -4.88 -20.89
CA TYR A 128 -12.41 -3.70 -20.91
C TYR A 128 -10.95 -4.12 -21.13
N TYR A 129 -10.16 -3.23 -21.70
CA TYR A 129 -8.73 -3.47 -21.87
C TYR A 129 -7.92 -2.21 -21.57
N MET A 130 -6.78 -2.41 -20.93
CA MET A 130 -5.82 -1.35 -20.61
C MET A 130 -4.57 -1.56 -21.46
N PRO A 131 -4.26 -0.67 -22.41
CA PRO A 131 -3.04 -0.78 -23.20
C PRO A 131 -1.83 -0.53 -22.29
N LEU A 132 -0.93 -1.52 -22.22
CA LEU A 132 0.26 -1.46 -21.40
C LEU A 132 1.50 -1.79 -22.23
N PRO A 133 2.63 -1.08 -22.04
CA PRO A 133 3.91 -1.51 -22.59
C PRO A 133 4.26 -2.94 -22.13
N MET A 134 4.89 -3.75 -22.98
CA MET A 134 5.32 -5.12 -22.64
C MET A 134 6.18 -5.24 -21.36
N SER A 135 6.86 -4.16 -20.96
CA SER A 135 7.69 -4.14 -19.75
C SER A 135 6.89 -4.00 -18.45
N ARG A 136 5.56 -3.84 -18.51
CA ARG A 136 4.69 -3.67 -17.35
C ARG A 136 4.16 -5.01 -16.86
N ASP A 137 4.17 -5.18 -15.54
CA ASP A 137 3.52 -6.33 -14.89
C ASP A 137 1.99 -6.14 -14.89
N LYS A 138 1.32 -6.86 -15.78
CA LYS A 138 -0.15 -6.81 -15.92
C LYS A 138 -0.90 -7.30 -14.69
N SER A 139 -0.28 -8.14 -13.85
CA SER A 139 -0.92 -8.63 -12.62
C SER A 139 -1.17 -7.51 -11.59
N LYS A 140 -0.52 -6.36 -11.79
CA LYS A 140 -0.68 -5.14 -10.99
C LYS A 140 -1.48 -4.05 -11.71
N ALA A 141 -2.20 -4.41 -12.77
CA ALA A 141 -3.19 -3.53 -13.40
C ALA A 141 -4.53 -3.72 -12.69
N TYR A 142 -5.16 -2.60 -12.32
CA TYR A 142 -6.41 -2.62 -11.57
C TYR A 142 -7.50 -1.89 -12.34
N ALA A 143 -8.70 -2.44 -12.35
CA ALA A 143 -9.90 -1.79 -12.86
C ALA A 143 -11.13 -2.29 -12.10
N VAL A 144 -12.00 -1.37 -11.67
CA VAL A 144 -13.25 -1.67 -10.96
C VAL A 144 -14.39 -0.79 -11.44
N GLU A 145 -15.60 -1.33 -11.39
CA GLU A 145 -16.80 -0.53 -11.60
C GLU A 145 -17.15 0.30 -10.38
N THR A 146 -17.58 1.53 -10.64
CA THR A 146 -18.19 2.46 -9.69
C THR A 146 -19.51 2.97 -10.29
N THR A 147 -20.29 3.70 -9.52
CA THR A 147 -21.48 4.39 -10.05
C THR A 147 -21.13 5.42 -11.13
N ALA A 148 -20.01 6.12 -10.96
CA ALA A 148 -19.57 7.20 -11.85
C ALA A 148 -18.82 6.73 -13.11
N GLY A 149 -18.35 5.49 -13.16
CA GLY A 149 -17.52 5.00 -14.26
C GLY A 149 -16.68 3.79 -13.91
N ILE A 150 -15.65 3.55 -14.71
CA ILE A 150 -14.61 2.56 -14.42
C ILE A 150 -13.41 3.29 -13.81
N LEU A 151 -13.12 3.00 -12.54
CA LEU A 151 -11.90 3.48 -11.90
C LEU A 151 -10.79 2.46 -12.16
N TRP A 152 -9.62 2.93 -12.61
CA TRP A 152 -8.52 2.04 -12.95
C TRP A 152 -7.16 2.66 -12.64
N SER A 153 -6.15 1.80 -12.49
CA SER A 153 -4.76 2.17 -12.27
C SER A 153 -3.84 1.31 -13.13
N PRO A 154 -3.03 1.90 -14.01
CA PRO A 154 -1.97 1.16 -14.67
C PRO A 154 -0.84 0.85 -13.66
N PRO A 155 -0.13 -0.27 -13.83
CA PRO A 155 1.07 -0.54 -13.07
C PRO A 155 2.18 0.46 -13.46
N PRO A 156 2.92 1.02 -12.50
CA PRO A 156 4.05 1.91 -12.79
C PRO A 156 5.23 1.12 -13.39
N PRO A 157 6.21 1.80 -14.04
CA PRO A 157 7.49 1.20 -14.36
C PRO A 157 8.20 0.76 -13.08
N MET A 158 8.67 -0.48 -13.07
CA MET A 158 9.47 -1.04 -11.99
C MET A 158 10.94 -1.07 -12.41
N VAL A 159 11.84 -0.70 -11.51
CA VAL A 159 13.26 -1.00 -11.61
C VAL A 159 13.52 -2.26 -10.81
N ASP A 160 14.22 -3.21 -11.43
CA ASP A 160 14.66 -4.43 -10.78
C ASP A 160 16.20 -4.50 -10.75
N TYR A 161 16.75 -4.54 -9.55
CA TYR A 161 18.19 -4.72 -9.37
C TYR A 161 18.48 -6.21 -9.23
N LYS A 162 19.69 -6.65 -9.61
CA LYS A 162 20.13 -8.05 -9.50
C LYS A 162 20.03 -8.65 -8.09
N LYS A 163 19.76 -7.84 -7.05
CA LYS A 163 19.56 -8.28 -5.68
C LYS A 163 18.05 -8.35 -5.39
N PRO A 164 17.52 -9.49 -4.92
CA PRO A 164 16.13 -9.57 -4.50
C PRO A 164 15.85 -8.54 -3.40
N LYS A 165 14.61 -8.03 -3.35
CA LYS A 165 14.14 -7.00 -2.39
C LYS A 165 14.59 -5.56 -2.69
N TYR A 166 15.22 -5.32 -3.84
CA TYR A 166 15.54 -3.96 -4.29
C TYR A 166 14.60 -3.45 -5.40
N THR A 167 13.62 -4.24 -5.81
CA THR A 167 12.65 -3.86 -6.84
C THR A 167 11.69 -2.77 -6.34
N HIS A 168 11.57 -1.66 -7.08
CA HIS A 168 10.70 -0.53 -6.73
C HIS A 168 10.08 0.19 -7.93
N PRO A 169 8.93 0.89 -7.74
CA PRO A 169 8.39 1.76 -8.77
C PRO A 169 9.28 2.97 -9.01
N THR A 170 9.31 3.46 -10.24
CA THR A 170 9.98 4.71 -10.62
C THR A 170 9.01 5.87 -10.84
N GLU A 171 7.73 5.56 -10.97
CA GLU A 171 6.63 6.53 -11.03
C GLU A 171 5.56 6.11 -10.04
N PRO A 172 4.77 7.05 -9.52
CA PRO A 172 3.69 6.73 -8.61
C PRO A 172 2.53 5.99 -9.28
N PHE A 173 1.79 5.22 -8.49
CA PHE A 173 0.47 4.72 -8.88
C PHE A 173 -0.48 5.90 -9.11
N THR A 174 -1.27 5.83 -10.18
CA THR A 174 -2.21 6.89 -10.54
C THR A 174 -3.57 6.28 -10.85
N LEU A 175 -4.61 6.83 -10.23
CA LEU A 175 -6.00 6.46 -10.42
C LEU A 175 -6.63 7.34 -11.49
N TYR A 176 -7.28 6.70 -12.45
CA TYR A 176 -8.03 7.33 -13.53
C TYR A 176 -9.49 6.88 -13.49
N LEU A 177 -10.39 7.75 -13.95
CA LEU A 177 -11.81 7.46 -14.12
C LEU A 177 -12.18 7.60 -15.59
N SER A 178 -12.68 6.51 -16.17
CA SER A 178 -13.22 6.45 -17.53
C SER A 178 -14.73 6.27 -17.50
N SER A 179 -15.42 6.72 -18.55
CA SER A 179 -16.84 6.39 -18.75
C SER A 179 -17.03 4.88 -18.90
N LYS A 180 -18.18 4.35 -18.45
CA LYS A 180 -18.55 2.93 -18.64
C LYS A 180 -18.67 2.53 -20.10
N ASP A 181 -18.91 3.48 -20.99
CA ASP A 181 -19.02 3.20 -22.42
C ASP A 181 -17.65 2.98 -23.08
N GLN A 182 -16.59 3.46 -22.44
CA GLN A 182 -15.23 3.42 -22.95
C GLN A 182 -14.53 2.10 -22.55
N THR A 183 -14.45 1.16 -23.50
CA THR A 183 -13.82 -0.15 -23.27
C THR A 183 -12.30 -0.09 -23.19
N GLU A 184 -11.67 0.88 -23.85
CA GLU A 184 -10.24 1.15 -23.72
C GLU A 184 -9.96 2.02 -22.49
N LEU A 185 -9.21 1.51 -21.53
CA LEU A 185 -8.80 2.21 -20.33
C LEU A 185 -7.45 2.89 -20.56
N SER A 186 -7.45 4.08 -21.17
CA SER A 186 -6.23 4.83 -21.50
C SER A 186 -6.21 6.23 -20.88
N ALA A 187 -5.01 6.69 -20.50
CA ALA A 187 -4.84 7.95 -19.77
C ALA A 187 -5.19 9.19 -20.61
N SER A 188 -5.14 9.07 -21.95
CA SER A 188 -5.46 10.15 -22.89
C SER A 188 -6.96 10.47 -22.96
N SER A 189 -7.81 9.55 -22.53
CA SER A 189 -9.26 9.63 -22.64
C SER A 189 -9.96 9.59 -21.27
N ALA A 190 -9.19 9.39 -20.19
CA ALA A 190 -9.69 9.30 -18.83
C ALA A 190 -9.40 10.58 -18.02
N THR A 191 -10.18 10.80 -16.97
CA THR A 191 -9.90 11.85 -15.99
C THR A 191 -8.96 11.29 -14.93
N ARG A 192 -7.82 11.94 -14.70
CA ARG A 192 -6.93 11.61 -13.58
C ARG A 192 -7.57 12.07 -12.27
N ILE A 193 -7.79 11.15 -11.34
CA ILE A 193 -8.49 11.42 -10.08
C ILE A 193 -7.51 11.63 -8.93
N TYR A 194 -6.49 10.78 -8.83
CA TYR A 194 -5.53 10.82 -7.74
C TYR A 194 -4.20 10.21 -8.15
N THR A 195 -3.10 10.77 -7.67
CA THR A 195 -1.76 10.19 -7.83
C THR A 195 -1.18 9.99 -6.44
N PHE A 196 -0.79 8.75 -6.13
CA PHE A 196 -0.13 8.43 -4.88
C PHE A 196 1.23 9.15 -4.80
N PRO A 197 1.74 9.47 -3.60
CA PRO A 197 3.14 9.86 -3.48
C PRO A 197 4.03 8.68 -3.88
N LEU A 198 5.11 8.93 -4.63
CA LEU A 198 6.09 7.88 -4.96
C LEU A 198 6.80 7.39 -3.69
N TYR A 199 7.23 8.34 -2.86
CA TYR A 199 7.94 8.09 -1.61
C TYR A 199 7.00 8.16 -0.41
N ALA A 200 7.19 7.25 0.55
CA ALA A 200 6.37 7.16 1.75
C ALA A 200 7.20 7.51 3.00
N GLY A 201 7.64 8.78 3.08
CA GLY A 201 8.32 9.34 4.26
C GLY A 201 9.86 9.24 4.27
N GLY A 202 10.47 8.57 3.28
CA GLY A 202 11.93 8.49 3.13
C GLY A 202 12.37 8.19 1.69
N ALA A 203 13.62 8.50 1.35
CA ALA A 203 14.16 8.35 -0.02
C ALA A 203 14.25 6.89 -0.51
N SER A 204 14.20 5.93 0.41
CA SER A 204 14.28 4.49 0.13
C SER A 204 12.97 3.74 0.43
N THR A 205 11.90 4.46 0.75
CA THR A 205 10.61 3.88 1.13
C THR A 205 9.56 4.29 0.11
N TYR A 206 8.98 3.32 -0.57
CA TYR A 206 8.07 3.54 -1.70
C TYR A 206 6.65 3.15 -1.35
N GLN A 207 5.67 3.87 -1.91
CA GLN A 207 4.26 3.53 -1.79
C GLN A 207 3.86 2.51 -2.87
N TYR A 208 3.07 1.53 -2.47
CA TYR A 208 2.50 0.52 -3.36
C TYR A 208 0.99 0.49 -3.24
N LEU A 209 0.31 0.34 -4.38
CA LEU A 209 -1.07 -0.08 -4.44
C LEU A 209 -1.10 -1.61 -4.59
N SER A 210 -1.86 -2.29 -3.72
CA SER A 210 -2.00 -3.74 -3.75
C SER A 210 -3.37 -4.22 -4.19
N GLY A 211 -4.38 -3.35 -4.21
CA GLY A 211 -5.74 -3.72 -4.55
C GLY A 211 -6.68 -2.52 -4.62
N VAL A 212 -7.72 -2.68 -5.45
CA VAL A 212 -8.77 -1.70 -5.70
C VAL A 212 -10.08 -2.48 -5.77
N PHE A 213 -11.08 -2.06 -5.01
CA PHE A 213 -12.38 -2.73 -4.95
C PHE A 213 -13.51 -1.70 -5.08
N GLY A 214 -14.45 -1.95 -5.99
CA GLY A 214 -15.61 -1.08 -6.22
C GLY A 214 -16.64 -1.18 -5.09
N ALA A 215 -17.08 -0.03 -4.57
CA ALA A 215 -18.04 0.07 -3.47
C ALA A 215 -19.13 1.13 -3.78
N GLY A 216 -19.67 1.10 -5.00
CA GLY A 216 -20.70 2.05 -5.44
C GLY A 216 -20.10 3.42 -5.76
N ASP A 217 -20.49 4.45 -5.01
CA ASP A 217 -19.97 5.83 -5.09
C ASP A 217 -18.52 5.96 -4.58
N TYR A 218 -18.00 4.89 -3.96
CA TYR A 218 -16.69 4.83 -3.34
C TYR A 218 -15.86 3.69 -3.90
N VAL A 219 -14.55 3.72 -3.64
CA VAL A 219 -13.66 2.57 -3.80
C VAL A 219 -12.87 2.32 -2.53
N LEU A 220 -12.67 1.05 -2.21
CA LEU A 220 -11.74 0.60 -1.20
C LEU A 220 -10.38 0.36 -1.87
N LEU A 221 -9.34 0.95 -1.30
CA LEU A 221 -7.96 0.84 -1.74
C LEU A 221 -7.15 0.12 -0.67
N THR A 222 -6.34 -0.85 -1.09
CA THR A 222 -5.32 -1.45 -0.24
C THR A 222 -3.96 -0.97 -0.71
N SER A 223 -3.18 -0.43 0.22
CA SER A 223 -1.84 0.07 -0.08
C SER A 223 -0.87 -0.32 1.01
N TYR A 224 0.43 -0.26 0.73
CA TYR A 224 1.48 -0.53 1.71
C TYR A 224 2.75 0.23 1.35
N LYS A 225 3.68 0.29 2.30
CA LYS A 225 5.00 0.87 2.11
C LYS A 225 6.04 -0.24 2.02
N LYS A 226 7.11 0.01 1.28
CA LYS A 226 8.25 -0.91 1.25
C LYS A 226 9.55 -0.14 1.24
N THR A 227 10.37 -0.39 2.25
CA THR A 227 11.73 0.12 2.32
C THR A 227 12.70 -0.83 1.62
N LEU A 228 13.54 -0.29 0.75
CA LEU A 228 14.56 -1.08 0.03
C LEU A 228 15.50 -1.80 1.00
N GLY A 229 15.79 -3.07 0.70
CA GLY A 229 16.65 -3.91 1.54
C GLY A 229 15.97 -4.44 2.80
N VAL A 230 14.75 -4.00 3.13
CA VAL A 230 13.93 -4.58 4.20
C VAL A 230 13.04 -5.68 3.61
N GLY A 231 12.87 -6.77 4.35
CA GLY A 231 12.30 -8.01 3.84
C GLY A 231 10.77 -8.08 3.77
N MET A 232 10.04 -7.09 4.29
CA MET A 232 8.59 -7.19 4.46
C MET A 232 7.85 -5.92 4.03
N TYR A 233 6.53 -6.07 3.82
CA TYR A 233 5.58 -4.98 3.70
C TYR A 233 5.54 -4.20 5.02
N GLU A 234 5.63 -2.89 4.95
CA GLU A 234 5.52 -1.98 6.08
C GLU A 234 4.20 -1.21 5.94
N ASP A 235 3.55 -0.91 7.07
CA ASP A 235 2.40 0.00 7.14
C ASP A 235 1.35 -0.21 6.04
N GLY A 236 0.78 -1.41 5.98
CA GLY A 236 -0.34 -1.65 5.10
C GLY A 236 -1.57 -0.86 5.54
N GLU A 237 -2.40 -0.40 4.60
CA GLU A 237 -3.54 0.48 4.88
C GLU A 237 -4.74 0.16 3.98
N PHE A 238 -5.92 0.10 4.62
CA PHE A 238 -7.22 0.26 3.98
C PHE A 238 -7.56 1.74 3.92
N SER A 239 -7.86 2.25 2.73
CA SER A 239 -8.35 3.61 2.53
C SER A 239 -9.58 3.61 1.66
N MET A 240 -10.49 4.58 1.83
CA MET A 240 -11.57 4.82 0.87
C MET A 240 -11.31 6.07 0.07
N LEU A 241 -11.76 6.06 -1.18
CA LEU A 241 -11.80 7.24 -2.05
C LEU A 241 -13.24 7.46 -2.50
N ASN A 242 -13.75 8.68 -2.35
CA ASN A 242 -15.08 9.08 -2.82
C ASN A 242 -15.02 9.43 -4.31
N VAL A 243 -15.50 8.52 -5.16
CA VAL A 243 -15.44 8.68 -6.63
C VAL A 243 -16.53 9.62 -7.12
N LYS A 244 -17.67 9.70 -6.42
CA LYS A 244 -18.74 10.67 -6.72
C LYS A 244 -18.24 12.12 -6.65
N LYS A 245 -17.49 12.49 -5.61
CA LYS A 245 -16.86 13.82 -5.49
C LYS A 245 -15.86 14.06 -6.63
N ALA A 246 -15.06 13.05 -6.95
CA ALA A 246 -14.11 13.13 -8.05
C ALA A 246 -14.79 13.37 -9.40
N ALA A 247 -15.90 12.67 -9.66
CA ALA A 247 -16.71 12.82 -10.88
C ALA A 247 -17.39 14.20 -10.96
N ALA A 248 -17.66 14.84 -9.82
CA ALA A 248 -18.13 16.22 -9.74
C ALA A 248 -17.01 17.26 -9.95
N GLY A 249 -15.76 16.82 -10.19
CA GLY A 249 -14.60 17.69 -10.40
C GLY A 249 -13.95 18.19 -9.11
N GLU A 250 -14.35 17.66 -7.95
CA GLU A 250 -13.69 17.98 -6.68
C GLU A 250 -12.33 17.28 -6.57
N THR A 251 -11.39 17.92 -5.89
CA THR A 251 -10.13 17.27 -5.53
C THR A 251 -10.39 16.26 -4.41
N VAL A 252 -10.05 15.00 -4.65
CA VAL A 252 -10.23 13.91 -3.69
C VAL A 252 -8.88 13.30 -3.33
N ALA A 253 -8.78 12.80 -2.09
CA ALA A 253 -7.65 12.01 -1.63
C ALA A 253 -8.19 10.78 -0.89
N PRO A 254 -7.50 9.62 -0.95
CA PRO A 254 -7.84 8.48 -0.12
C PRO A 254 -7.80 8.86 1.36
N ILE A 255 -8.83 8.47 2.10
CA ILE A 255 -8.91 8.64 3.55
C ILE A 255 -8.66 7.27 4.19
N THR A 256 -7.62 7.17 5.00
CA THR A 256 -7.26 5.94 5.70
C THR A 256 -8.35 5.54 6.69
N LEU A 257 -8.85 4.32 6.56
CA LEU A 257 -9.79 3.68 7.48
C LEU A 257 -9.07 3.01 8.64
N LYS A 258 -8.13 2.12 8.29
CA LYS A 258 -7.43 1.25 9.23
C LYS A 258 -6.14 0.75 8.60
N SER A 259 -5.06 0.73 9.37
CA SER A 259 -3.82 0.06 9.00
C SER A 259 -3.95 -1.46 9.17
N PHE A 260 -3.32 -2.26 8.28
CA PHE A 260 -3.07 -3.68 8.49
C PHE A 260 -2.04 -3.79 9.63
N ASP A 261 -2.54 -4.06 10.82
CA ASP A 261 -1.70 -4.60 11.89
C ASP A 261 -1.55 -6.12 11.69
N ASP A 262 -0.59 -6.73 12.39
CA ASP A 262 -0.38 -8.19 12.39
C ASP A 262 -1.69 -8.95 12.66
N THR A 263 -2.58 -8.35 13.45
CA THR A 263 -3.89 -8.89 13.80
C THR A 263 -4.78 -9.09 12.57
N LEU A 264 -4.91 -8.11 11.68
CA LEU A 264 -5.70 -8.25 10.45
C LEU A 264 -5.05 -9.17 9.41
N LEU A 265 -3.71 -9.25 9.40
CA LEU A 265 -2.96 -10.11 8.49
C LEU A 265 -2.94 -11.58 8.94
N ASP A 266 -3.04 -11.84 10.24
CA ASP A 266 -3.06 -13.22 10.77
C ASP A 266 -4.48 -13.75 10.86
N TYR A 267 -5.45 -12.92 11.24
CA TYR A 267 -6.78 -13.40 11.54
C TYR A 267 -7.67 -13.46 10.32
N LYS A 268 -8.52 -14.49 10.32
CA LYS A 268 -9.61 -14.64 9.35
C LYS A 268 -10.47 -13.38 9.37
N SER A 269 -10.38 -12.60 8.31
CA SER A 269 -11.12 -11.33 8.16
C SER A 269 -11.87 -11.27 6.83
N ILE A 270 -12.98 -10.53 6.85
CA ILE A 270 -13.87 -10.25 5.73
C ILE A 270 -14.07 -8.75 5.68
N ILE A 271 -13.92 -8.20 4.48
CA ILE A 271 -14.34 -6.83 4.17
C ILE A 271 -15.47 -6.90 3.17
N ALA A 272 -16.59 -6.28 3.51
CA ALA A 272 -17.80 -6.26 2.71
C ALA A 272 -18.39 -4.85 2.62
N VAL A 273 -19.27 -4.62 1.65
CA VAL A 273 -19.98 -3.36 1.45
C VAL A 273 -21.48 -3.57 1.52
N ASP A 274 -22.15 -2.85 2.42
CA ASP A 274 -23.60 -2.69 2.41
C ASP A 274 -23.92 -1.42 1.61
N LYS A 275 -24.28 -1.63 0.34
CA LYS A 275 -24.59 -0.53 -0.58
C LYS A 275 -25.90 0.17 -0.25
N GLU A 276 -26.86 -0.53 0.38
CA GLU A 276 -28.16 0.04 0.72
C GLU A 276 -28.04 1.09 1.83
N HIS A 277 -27.10 0.87 2.75
CA HIS A 277 -26.87 1.74 3.91
C HIS A 277 -25.60 2.59 3.77
N GLU A 278 -24.88 2.49 2.65
CA GLU A 278 -23.58 3.13 2.41
C GLU A 278 -22.53 2.84 3.51
N GLN A 279 -22.42 1.57 3.91
CA GLN A 279 -21.51 1.13 4.98
C GLN A 279 -20.46 0.14 4.49
N LEU A 280 -19.24 0.27 4.99
CA LEU A 280 -18.23 -0.78 4.93
C LEU A 280 -18.31 -1.65 6.18
N VAL A 281 -18.38 -2.95 5.99
CA VAL A 281 -18.43 -3.96 7.05
C VAL A 281 -17.07 -4.65 7.13
N LEU A 282 -16.41 -4.54 8.28
CA LEU A 282 -15.19 -5.28 8.59
C LEU A 282 -15.49 -6.29 9.68
N SER A 283 -15.47 -7.58 9.34
CA SER A 283 -15.57 -8.68 10.31
C SER A 283 -14.24 -9.40 10.45
N TYR A 284 -13.81 -9.70 11.66
CA TYR A 284 -12.60 -10.48 11.92
C TYR A 284 -12.72 -11.30 13.20
N LEU A 285 -12.00 -12.41 13.25
CA LEU A 285 -11.88 -13.22 14.45
C LEU A 285 -10.74 -12.69 15.32
N GLU A 286 -11.04 -12.11 16.48
CA GLU A 286 -10.05 -11.66 17.45
C GLU A 286 -9.72 -12.80 18.43
N TYR A 287 -8.42 -12.99 18.71
CA TYR A 287 -7.98 -13.96 19.70
C TYR A 287 -7.95 -13.34 21.10
N ALA A 288 -8.95 -13.64 21.91
CA ALA A 288 -8.81 -13.40 23.34
C ALA A 288 -7.86 -14.44 23.92
N GLY A 289 -7.01 -14.07 24.88
CA GLY A 289 -6.02 -14.95 25.51
C GLY A 289 -6.58 -16.21 26.22
N ASP A 290 -7.87 -16.50 26.06
CA ASP A 290 -8.63 -17.65 26.55
C ASP A 290 -8.70 -18.83 25.56
N LYS A 291 -7.93 -18.80 24.47
CA LYS A 291 -7.91 -19.84 23.42
C LYS A 291 -9.23 -19.97 22.63
N LYS A 292 -10.07 -18.93 22.60
CA LYS A 292 -11.30 -18.92 21.80
C LYS A 292 -11.33 -17.72 20.86
N TYR A 293 -11.82 -17.95 19.65
CA TYR A 293 -12.11 -16.88 18.71
C TYR A 293 -13.28 -16.05 19.23
N LYS A 294 -13.12 -14.74 19.25
CA LYS A 294 -14.20 -13.78 19.44
C LYS A 294 -14.41 -13.06 18.12
N GLU A 295 -15.60 -13.22 17.56
CA GLU A 295 -15.94 -12.46 16.38
C GLU A 295 -16.14 -10.98 16.73
N LYS A 296 -15.57 -10.11 15.90
CA LYS A 296 -15.73 -8.68 15.99
C LYS A 296 -16.10 -8.13 14.64
N THR A 297 -17.25 -7.46 14.58
CA THR A 297 -17.74 -6.81 13.37
C THR A 297 -17.89 -5.32 13.63
N VAL A 298 -17.24 -4.52 12.79
CA VAL A 298 -17.24 -3.06 12.86
C VAL A 298 -17.80 -2.51 11.56
N LEU A 299 -18.64 -1.49 11.68
CA LEU A 299 -19.19 -0.74 10.56
C LEU A 299 -18.48 0.60 10.44
N TYR A 300 -18.16 0.99 9.22
CA TYR A 300 -17.69 2.32 8.87
C TYR A 300 -18.72 2.96 7.95
N ASP A 301 -19.13 4.17 8.30
CA ASP A 301 -19.91 5.02 7.41
C ASP A 301 -19.02 5.49 6.26
N MET A 302 -19.40 5.23 5.00
CA MET A 302 -18.51 5.51 3.87
C MET A 302 -18.38 7.01 3.56
N GLU A 303 -19.36 7.84 3.94
CA GLU A 303 -19.31 9.28 3.72
C GLU A 303 -18.43 10.00 4.74
N THR A 304 -18.67 9.74 6.02
CA THR A 304 -18.01 10.41 7.15
C THR A 304 -16.75 9.69 7.61
N MET A 305 -16.57 8.43 7.21
CA MET A 305 -15.47 7.55 7.65
C MET A 305 -15.45 7.34 9.17
N SER A 306 -16.55 7.66 9.84
CA SER A 306 -16.72 7.47 11.27
C SER A 306 -17.14 6.03 11.57
N ILE A 307 -16.80 5.55 12.77
CA ILE A 307 -17.19 4.22 13.26
C ILE A 307 -18.51 4.41 14.02
N PRO A 308 -19.69 4.12 13.43
CA PRO A 308 -20.93 4.51 14.08
C PRO A 308 -21.39 3.45 15.08
N THR A 309 -21.12 2.16 14.83
CA THR A 309 -21.84 1.09 15.52
C THR A 309 -21.11 -0.26 15.49
N SER A 310 -21.12 -0.97 16.62
CA SER A 310 -20.77 -2.39 16.66
C SER A 310 -21.85 -3.23 15.97
N ALA A 311 -21.44 -4.21 15.17
CA ALA A 311 -22.32 -5.17 14.53
C ALA A 311 -21.98 -6.60 14.95
N ILE A 312 -22.81 -7.55 14.55
CA ILE A 312 -22.59 -8.98 14.78
C ILE A 312 -22.73 -9.68 13.43
N ALA A 313 -21.70 -10.36 12.95
CA ALA A 313 -21.88 -11.22 11.78
C ALA A 313 -22.73 -12.44 12.15
N ILE A 314 -23.55 -12.88 11.20
CA ILE A 314 -24.36 -14.08 11.32
C ILE A 314 -23.70 -15.22 10.53
N GLY A 315 -23.10 -14.88 9.39
CA GLY A 315 -22.38 -15.81 8.54
C GLY A 315 -22.15 -15.22 7.16
N PHE A 316 -21.54 -16.01 6.28
CA PHE A 316 -21.41 -15.66 4.87
C PHE A 316 -21.81 -16.85 4.00
N LYS A 317 -22.29 -16.55 2.79
CA LYS A 317 -22.71 -17.53 1.80
C LYS A 317 -22.04 -17.22 0.48
N GLU A 318 -21.67 -18.28 -0.22
CA GLU A 318 -21.20 -18.19 -1.60
C GLU A 318 -22.37 -18.49 -2.52
N ILE A 319 -22.73 -17.51 -3.35
CA ILE A 319 -23.73 -17.71 -4.40
C ILE A 319 -22.98 -18.18 -5.63
N LYS A 320 -23.30 -19.40 -6.08
CA LYS A 320 -22.64 -20.15 -7.16
C LYS A 320 -22.06 -19.23 -8.25
N GLY A 321 -20.75 -18.95 -8.15
CA GLY A 321 -19.92 -18.44 -9.23
C GLY A 321 -19.41 -17.00 -9.11
N GLU A 322 -20.08 -16.07 -8.41
CA GLU A 322 -19.75 -14.64 -8.63
C GLU A 322 -19.88 -13.71 -7.42
N THR A 323 -20.74 -13.99 -6.43
CA THR A 323 -20.95 -13.06 -5.31
C THR A 323 -20.94 -13.78 -3.97
N LEU A 324 -20.04 -13.31 -3.11
CA LEU A 324 -19.96 -13.69 -1.72
C LEU A 324 -20.80 -12.68 -0.92
N ILE A 325 -21.81 -13.16 -0.18
CA ILE A 325 -22.67 -12.29 0.64
C ILE A 325 -22.41 -12.57 2.11
N MET A 326 -22.26 -11.51 2.90
CA MET A 326 -22.22 -11.54 4.36
C MET A 326 -23.60 -11.19 4.91
N ASP A 327 -24.16 -12.04 5.77
CA ASP A 327 -25.33 -11.74 6.60
C ASP A 327 -24.84 -11.18 7.94
N TYR A 328 -25.37 -10.04 8.38
CA TYR A 328 -24.96 -9.40 9.64
C TYR A 328 -26.14 -8.72 10.36
N LYS A 329 -25.97 -8.39 11.64
CA LYS A 329 -27.00 -7.78 12.49
C LYS A 329 -26.51 -6.48 13.12
N VAL A 330 -27.33 -5.44 13.07
CA VAL A 330 -27.09 -4.13 13.70
C VAL A 330 -28.38 -3.64 14.34
N GLY A 331 -28.33 -3.24 15.62
CA GLY A 331 -29.51 -2.68 16.28
C GLY A 331 -30.76 -3.56 16.29
N GLY A 332 -30.64 -4.88 16.13
CA GLY A 332 -31.79 -5.79 16.02
C GLY A 332 -32.19 -6.16 14.59
N GLU A 333 -31.75 -5.39 13.60
CA GLU A 333 -32.05 -5.58 12.18
C GLU A 333 -31.01 -6.49 11.52
N GLN A 334 -31.47 -7.43 10.69
CA GLN A 334 -30.61 -8.27 9.87
C GLN A 334 -30.41 -7.63 8.49
N ARG A 335 -29.16 -7.51 8.07
CA ARG A 335 -28.73 -6.86 6.84
C ARG A 335 -27.78 -7.76 6.02
N LYS A 336 -27.50 -7.34 4.79
CA LYS A 336 -26.63 -8.03 3.85
C LYS A 336 -25.56 -7.10 3.32
N ALA A 337 -24.36 -7.64 3.10
CA ALA A 337 -23.26 -6.91 2.49
C ALA A 337 -22.55 -7.78 1.45
N ASP A 338 -22.14 -7.17 0.33
CA ASP A 338 -21.35 -7.82 -0.71
C ASP A 338 -19.90 -7.91 -0.24
N ILE A 339 -19.34 -9.11 -0.13
CA ILE A 339 -17.95 -9.31 0.28
C ILE A 339 -17.03 -8.86 -0.85
N LEU A 340 -16.21 -7.86 -0.55
CA LEU A 340 -15.18 -7.33 -1.45
C LEU A 340 -13.90 -8.16 -1.37
N MET A 341 -13.52 -8.60 -0.17
CA MET A 341 -12.26 -9.31 0.06
C MET A 341 -12.34 -10.23 1.29
N LYS A 342 -11.71 -11.41 1.17
CA LYS A 342 -11.30 -12.25 2.29
C LYS A 342 -9.83 -11.97 2.56
N ALA A 343 -9.49 -11.57 3.78
CA ALA A 343 -8.13 -11.25 4.16
C ALA A 343 -7.68 -12.06 5.38
N GLY A 344 -6.36 -12.15 5.53
CA GLY A 344 -5.69 -12.80 6.65
C GLY A 344 -5.34 -14.27 6.43
N LEU A 345 -4.27 -14.72 7.08
CA LEU A 345 -3.72 -16.07 6.93
C LEU A 345 -4.56 -17.14 7.65
N GLY A 346 -5.46 -16.74 8.55
CA GLY A 346 -6.46 -17.62 9.18
C GLY A 346 -7.47 -18.27 8.22
N TRP A 347 -7.41 -17.94 6.93
CA TRP A 347 -8.13 -18.69 5.88
C TRP A 347 -7.37 -19.94 5.39
N LEU A 348 -6.05 -20.02 5.64
CA LEU A 348 -5.23 -21.18 5.25
C LEU A 348 -5.47 -22.39 6.16
N ASP A 349 -5.77 -22.14 7.44
CA ASP A 349 -6.07 -23.18 8.43
C ASP A 349 -7.01 -22.61 9.50
N GLU A 350 -8.06 -23.34 9.87
CA GLU A 350 -9.03 -22.91 10.90
C GLU A 350 -8.38 -22.73 12.28
N ASN A 351 -7.27 -23.42 12.53
CA ASN A 351 -6.48 -23.34 13.75
C ASN A 351 -5.21 -22.50 13.56
N TRP A 352 -5.11 -21.66 12.53
CA TRP A 352 -3.92 -20.86 12.22
C TRP A 352 -3.26 -20.24 13.46
N ALA A 353 -4.05 -19.59 14.32
CA ALA A 353 -3.57 -18.91 15.53
C ALA A 353 -2.99 -19.85 16.61
N PHE A 354 -3.21 -21.17 16.49
CA PHE A 354 -2.76 -22.20 17.42
C PHE A 354 -1.63 -23.08 16.87
N LEU A 355 -1.31 -22.94 15.59
CA LEU A 355 -0.21 -23.66 14.97
C LEU A 355 1.14 -23.16 15.51
N SER A 356 2.16 -24.01 15.47
CA SER A 356 3.52 -23.55 15.74
C SER A 356 3.98 -22.58 14.64
N GLU A 357 4.91 -21.68 14.97
CA GLU A 357 5.52 -20.78 13.99
C GLU A 357 6.09 -21.52 12.78
N GLU A 358 6.69 -22.70 13.00
CA GLU A 358 7.19 -23.57 11.92
C GLU A 358 6.06 -24.04 10.98
N GLN A 359 4.91 -24.43 11.54
CA GLN A 359 3.75 -24.86 10.76
C GLN A 359 3.10 -23.69 10.01
N GLN A 360 2.97 -22.53 10.66
CA GLN A 360 2.48 -21.30 10.03
C GLN A 360 3.39 -20.92 8.86
N ASN A 361 4.71 -20.87 9.07
CA ASN A 361 5.68 -20.57 8.02
C ASN A 361 5.60 -21.57 6.87
N LYS A 362 5.46 -22.86 7.17
CA LYS A 362 5.31 -23.89 6.14
C LYS A 362 4.06 -23.63 5.29
N LEU A 363 2.89 -23.48 5.91
CA LEU A 363 1.64 -23.21 5.21
C LEU A 363 1.69 -21.90 4.42
N TYR A 364 2.30 -20.86 4.99
CA TYR A 364 2.48 -19.58 4.31
C TYR A 364 3.37 -19.73 3.08
N MET A 365 4.52 -20.40 3.19
CA MET A 365 5.41 -20.62 2.06
C MET A 365 4.76 -21.51 1.00
N ASP A 366 4.02 -22.53 1.40
CA ASP A 366 3.23 -23.37 0.49
C ASP A 366 2.18 -22.52 -0.24
N PHE A 367 1.46 -21.62 0.45
CA PHE A 367 0.53 -20.69 -0.17
C PHE A 367 1.22 -19.74 -1.17
N MET A 368 2.34 -19.12 -0.76
CA MET A 368 3.08 -18.18 -1.61
C MET A 368 3.70 -18.84 -2.83
N ASN A 369 4.11 -20.12 -2.74
CA ASN A 369 4.69 -20.87 -3.85
C ASN A 369 3.63 -21.37 -4.85
N ASN A 370 2.38 -21.53 -4.41
CA ASN A 370 1.28 -22.04 -5.23
C ASN A 370 0.34 -20.94 -5.73
N THR A 371 0.50 -19.71 -5.25
CA THR A 371 -0.25 -18.55 -5.74
C THR A 371 0.55 -17.90 -6.88
N PRO A 372 -0.02 -17.80 -8.10
CA PRO A 372 0.69 -17.33 -9.29
C PRO A 372 1.14 -15.86 -9.23
#